data_AF-A0AAV5FTM1-F1
#
_entry.id   AF-A0AAV5FTM1-F1
#
_cell.length_a   1.000
_cell.length_b   1.000
_cell.length_c   1.000
_cell.angle_alpha   90.00
_cell.angle_beta   90.00
_cell.angle_gamma   90.00
#
_symmetry.space_group_name_H-M   'P 1'
#
loop_
_entity.id
_entity.type
_entity.pdbx_description
1 polymer ?
#
loop_
_entity_poly.entity_id
_entity_poly.type
_entity_poly.pdbx_seq_one_letter_code
_entity_poly.pdbx_strand_id
1 'polypeptide(L)'
;MADGEDIQPLVCDNGTGMVKAGFAGDDAPRAVFPSIVGRPRHTGVMVGMGQKDAYVGDEAQSKRGILTLKYPDRARYCCWTLDGVSHTVPIYEGYALPHAILRLDLAGRDLTDSLMKILTERGYSFTTTAEREIVRDIKEKLAYVALDYEQELETAKSSSSVEKSYELPDGQVITIGAERFRCPEVLFQPSFIGMEAPGIHETTYNSIMKCDVDIRKDLYGNICAQWWLNHVPWYR
;
A
#
# COMPACT_ATOMS: atom_id res chain seq x y z
N MET A 1 34.46 13.70 -2.94
CA MET A 1 33.71 12.80 -3.84
C MET A 1 33.28 11.65 -2.96
N ALA A 2 32.01 11.59 -2.59
CA ALA A 2 31.47 10.51 -1.78
C ALA A 2 31.34 9.27 -2.68
N ASP A 3 31.87 8.14 -2.23
CA ASP A 3 31.70 6.85 -2.87
C ASP A 3 30.21 6.56 -3.03
N GLY A 4 29.77 6.36 -4.28
CA GLY A 4 28.44 5.84 -4.56
C GLY A 4 28.43 4.36 -4.22
N GLU A 5 27.83 3.99 -3.09
CA GLU A 5 27.52 2.58 -2.81
C GLU A 5 26.65 2.05 -3.95
N ASP A 6 27.16 1.09 -4.72
CA ASP A 6 26.38 0.35 -5.71
C ASP A 6 25.25 -0.39 -4.98
N ILE A 7 24.04 0.15 -5.06
CA ILE A 7 22.84 -0.48 -4.50
C ILE A 7 22.50 -1.68 -5.39
N GLN A 8 22.89 -2.89 -4.95
CA GLN A 8 22.52 -4.12 -5.66
C GLN A 8 21.03 -4.43 -5.42
N PRO A 9 20.18 -4.46 -6.47
CA PRO A 9 18.75 -4.71 -6.31
C PRO A 9 18.47 -6.11 -5.76
N LEU A 10 17.46 -6.23 -4.89
CA LEU A 10 16.93 -7.52 -4.45
C LEU A 10 15.79 -7.95 -5.38
N VAL A 11 15.85 -9.19 -5.88
CA VAL A 11 14.80 -9.83 -6.66
C VAL A 11 14.05 -10.80 -5.75
N CYS A 12 12.72 -10.63 -5.64
CA CYS A 12 11.86 -11.53 -4.87
C CYS A 12 10.69 -12.01 -5.73
N ASP A 13 10.68 -13.29 -6.06
CA ASP A 13 9.63 -14.00 -6.77
C ASP A 13 8.69 -14.67 -5.76
N ASN A 14 7.49 -14.11 -5.61
CA ASN A 14 6.48 -14.56 -4.66
C ASN A 14 5.55 -15.62 -5.26
N GLY A 15 6.09 -16.80 -5.56
CA GLY A 15 5.31 -17.94 -6.04
C GLY A 15 4.28 -18.42 -5.02
N THR A 16 3.21 -19.08 -5.48
CA THR A 16 2.14 -19.62 -4.63
C THR A 16 2.58 -20.88 -3.86
N GLY A 17 3.56 -21.63 -4.37
CA GLY A 17 4.15 -22.79 -3.70
C GLY A 17 5.48 -22.48 -3.01
N MET A 18 6.35 -21.72 -3.67
CA MET A 18 7.69 -21.36 -3.18
C MET A 18 7.95 -19.88 -3.43
N VAL A 19 8.51 -19.18 -2.44
CA VAL A 19 9.14 -17.88 -2.60
C VAL A 19 10.59 -18.10 -2.98
N LYS A 20 11.10 -17.34 -3.94
CA LYS A 20 12.51 -17.32 -4.33
C LYS A 20 13.04 -15.89 -4.20
N ALA A 21 14.16 -15.69 -3.52
CA ALA A 21 14.79 -14.38 -3.39
C ALA A 21 16.29 -14.46 -3.68
N GLY A 22 16.86 -13.40 -4.26
CA GLY A 22 18.28 -13.31 -4.60
C GLY A 22 18.64 -11.88 -5.00
N PHE A 23 19.92 -11.62 -5.28
CA PHE A 23 20.32 -10.32 -5.79
C PHE A 23 20.23 -10.28 -7.31
N ALA A 24 19.94 -9.12 -7.88
CA ALA A 24 19.98 -8.92 -9.31
C ALA A 24 21.41 -9.17 -9.82
N GLY A 25 21.53 -10.05 -10.81
CA GLY A 25 22.81 -10.51 -11.36
C GLY A 25 23.27 -11.88 -10.85
N ASP A 26 22.62 -12.46 -9.84
CA ASP A 26 22.91 -13.84 -9.42
C ASP A 26 22.37 -14.85 -10.45
N ASP A 27 23.15 -15.90 -10.73
CA ASP A 27 22.76 -17.00 -11.65
C ASP A 27 21.62 -17.88 -11.09
N ALA A 28 21.35 -17.80 -9.78
CA ALA A 28 20.34 -18.59 -9.08
C ALA A 28 19.81 -17.85 -7.84
N PRO A 29 18.57 -18.12 -7.40
CA PRO A 29 18.03 -17.54 -6.18
C PRO A 29 18.83 -17.98 -4.95
N ARG A 30 19.16 -17.04 -4.06
CA ARG A 30 19.90 -17.31 -2.81
C ARG A 30 19.05 -17.92 -1.72
N ALA A 31 17.74 -17.69 -1.76
CA ALA A 31 16.78 -18.27 -0.84
C ALA A 31 15.61 -18.85 -1.63
N VAL A 32 15.22 -20.07 -1.30
CA VAL A 32 14.01 -20.72 -1.81
C VAL A 32 13.32 -21.36 -0.63
N PHE A 33 12.09 -20.95 -0.33
CA PHE A 33 11.34 -21.49 0.80
C PHE A 33 9.84 -21.59 0.49
N PRO A 34 9.11 -22.50 1.15
CA PRO A 34 7.67 -22.65 0.95
C PRO A 34 6.90 -21.36 1.24
N SER A 35 5.93 -21.03 0.39
CA SER A 35 5.04 -19.89 0.59
C SER A 35 3.97 -20.26 1.62
N ILE A 36 4.34 -20.32 2.90
CA ILE A 36 3.47 -20.76 4.00
C ILE A 36 3.70 -19.90 5.22
N VAL A 37 2.61 -19.48 5.87
CA VAL A 37 2.63 -18.84 7.19
C VAL A 37 1.86 -19.70 8.18
N GLY A 38 2.51 -20.09 9.27
CA GLY A 38 1.90 -20.85 10.36
C GLY A 38 1.69 -20.01 11.61
N ARG A 39 0.49 -20.05 12.20
CA ARG A 39 0.21 -19.44 13.51
C ARG A 39 -0.10 -20.49 14.57
N PRO A 40 0.38 -20.36 15.83
CA PRO A 40 0.08 -21.33 16.89
C PRO A 40 -1.42 -21.51 17.14
N ARG A 41 -1.87 -22.77 17.29
CA ARG A 41 -3.29 -23.08 17.60
C ARG A 41 -3.69 -22.75 19.03
N HIS A 42 -2.75 -22.90 19.96
CA HIS A 42 -2.97 -22.69 21.38
C HIS A 42 -1.83 -21.86 21.95
N THR A 43 -2.18 -20.79 22.67
CA THR A 43 -1.25 -19.96 23.42
C THR A 43 -0.76 -20.76 24.64
N GLY A 44 0.51 -21.22 24.61
CA GLY A 44 1.21 -21.66 25.83
C GLY A 44 1.66 -23.12 25.95
N VAL A 45 1.72 -23.92 24.86
CA VAL A 45 1.99 -25.38 24.99
C VAL A 45 3.47 -25.81 24.87
N MET A 46 4.42 -24.91 24.61
CA MET A 46 5.85 -25.31 24.50
C MET A 46 6.75 -24.56 25.47
N VAL A 47 7.15 -25.24 26.53
CA VAL A 47 8.21 -24.82 27.44
C VAL A 47 9.56 -24.95 26.72
N GLY A 48 10.29 -23.84 26.55
CA GLY A 48 11.66 -23.82 26.02
C GLY A 48 11.84 -23.25 24.61
N MET A 49 10.76 -22.92 23.88
CA MET A 49 10.82 -22.16 22.63
C MET A 49 10.17 -20.80 22.84
N GLY A 50 10.87 -19.71 22.54
CA GLY A 50 10.32 -18.36 22.64
C GLY A 50 8.96 -18.26 21.94
N GLN A 51 8.00 -17.58 22.57
CA GLN A 51 6.68 -17.32 21.98
C GLN A 51 6.85 -16.49 20.70
N LYS A 52 6.78 -17.13 19.52
CA LYS A 52 6.63 -16.45 18.23
C LYS A 52 5.16 -16.48 17.81
N ASP A 53 4.64 -15.33 17.39
CA ASP A 53 3.26 -15.19 16.92
C ASP A 53 3.03 -15.81 15.53
N ALA A 54 4.10 -15.96 14.73
CA ALA A 54 4.06 -16.53 13.40
C ALA A 54 5.36 -17.25 13.04
N TYR A 55 5.23 -18.23 12.14
CA TYR A 55 6.30 -19.01 11.53
C TYR A 55 6.15 -18.93 10.01
N VAL A 56 7.23 -18.88 9.25
CA VAL A 56 7.21 -18.75 7.78
C VAL A 56 8.07 -19.84 7.14
N GLY A 57 7.67 -20.32 5.96
CA GLY A 57 8.46 -21.25 5.17
C GLY A 57 8.68 -22.61 5.84
N ASP A 58 9.90 -23.11 5.79
CA ASP A 58 10.25 -24.43 6.33
C ASP A 58 10.03 -24.53 7.84
N GLU A 59 10.16 -23.41 8.58
CA GLU A 59 9.87 -23.36 10.02
C GLU A 59 8.37 -23.57 10.29
N ALA A 60 7.50 -23.07 9.41
CA ALA A 60 6.07 -23.33 9.50
C ALA A 60 5.75 -24.79 9.12
N GLN A 61 6.34 -25.29 8.04
CA GLN A 61 6.08 -26.65 7.52
C GLN A 61 6.54 -27.74 8.49
N SER A 62 7.72 -27.59 9.10
CA SER A 62 8.24 -28.52 10.11
C SER A 62 7.36 -28.58 11.38
N LYS A 63 6.62 -27.50 11.67
CA LYS A 63 5.75 -27.37 12.84
C LYS A 63 4.26 -27.48 12.51
N ARG A 64 3.89 -28.12 11.38
CA ARG A 64 2.50 -28.29 10.94
C ARG A 64 1.54 -28.92 11.96
N GLY A 65 2.05 -29.69 12.92
CA GLY A 65 1.23 -30.37 13.94
C GLY A 65 0.68 -29.43 15.03
N ILE A 66 1.32 -28.28 15.22
CA ILE A 66 1.01 -27.31 16.29
C ILE A 66 0.61 -25.93 15.75
N LEU A 67 0.81 -25.72 14.45
CA LEU A 67 0.47 -24.49 13.74
C LEU A 67 -0.77 -24.69 12.87
N THR A 68 -1.63 -23.66 12.81
CA THR A 68 -2.56 -23.47 11.72
C THR A 68 -1.78 -22.88 10.55
N LEU A 69 -1.49 -23.72 9.55
CA LEU A 69 -0.83 -23.30 8.32
C LEU A 69 -1.83 -22.61 7.40
N LYS A 70 -1.44 -21.44 6.89
CA LYS A 70 -2.08 -20.75 5.79
C LYS A 70 -1.09 -20.61 4.65
N TYR A 71 -1.52 -20.99 3.46
CA TYR A 71 -0.84 -20.65 2.22
C TYR A 71 -1.38 -19.29 1.78
N PRO A 72 -0.58 -18.41 1.14
CA PRO A 72 -1.14 -17.27 0.45
C PRO A 72 -2.14 -17.80 -0.59
N ASP A 73 -3.39 -17.37 -0.49
CA ASP A 73 -4.51 -17.99 -1.20
C ASP A 73 -4.33 -17.94 -2.73
N ARG A 74 -4.94 -18.92 -3.42
CA ARG A 74 -4.83 -19.14 -4.88
C ARG A 74 -5.42 -18.00 -5.72
N ALA A 75 -6.38 -17.27 -5.17
CA ALA A 75 -6.92 -16.05 -5.74
C ALA A 75 -6.31 -14.87 -5.00
N ARG A 76 -5.64 -13.97 -5.73
CA ARG A 76 -5.14 -12.71 -5.18
C ARG A 76 -5.59 -11.59 -6.09
N TYR A 77 -6.22 -10.60 -5.48
CA TYR A 77 -6.53 -9.37 -6.18
C TYR A 77 -5.49 -8.33 -5.79
N CYS A 78 -4.63 -7.93 -6.72
CA CYS A 78 -3.59 -6.96 -6.39
C CYS A 78 -3.95 -5.57 -6.96
N CYS A 79 -4.15 -4.60 -6.07
CA CYS A 79 -4.20 -3.19 -6.41
C CYS A 79 -2.83 -2.57 -6.13
N TRP A 80 -2.14 -2.10 -7.16
CA TRP A 80 -0.83 -1.46 -7.04
C TRP A 80 -0.99 0.02 -7.35
N THR A 81 -0.80 0.88 -6.35
CA THR A 81 -0.67 2.33 -6.58
C THR A 81 0.80 2.69 -6.48
N LEU A 82 1.42 2.93 -7.64
CA LEU A 82 2.80 3.40 -7.75
C LEU A 82 2.83 4.93 -7.86
N ASP A 83 3.97 5.52 -8.22
CA ASP A 83 4.09 6.97 -8.34
C ASP A 83 3.37 7.58 -9.55
N GLY A 84 3.17 6.82 -10.64
CA GLY A 84 2.61 7.35 -11.88
C GLY A 84 1.31 6.72 -12.35
N VAL A 85 1.01 5.50 -11.93
CA VAL A 85 -0.21 4.78 -12.36
C VAL A 85 -0.68 3.85 -11.26
N SER A 86 -2.01 3.70 -11.14
CA SER A 86 -2.65 2.64 -10.36
C SER A 86 -3.15 1.52 -11.27
N HIS A 87 -2.83 0.28 -10.93
CA HIS A 87 -3.32 -0.90 -11.66
C HIS A 87 -4.09 -1.82 -10.73
N THR A 88 -5.20 -2.34 -11.25
CA THR A 88 -5.88 -3.46 -10.64
C THR A 88 -5.68 -4.72 -11.45
N VAL A 89 -5.11 -5.75 -10.82
CA VAL A 89 -4.75 -7.00 -11.49
C VAL A 89 -5.39 -8.16 -10.72
N PRO A 90 -6.51 -8.71 -11.22
CA PRO A 90 -7.07 -9.94 -10.67
C PRO A 90 -6.18 -11.12 -11.08
N ILE A 91 -5.76 -11.90 -10.09
CA ILE A 91 -4.93 -13.10 -10.25
C ILE A 91 -5.70 -14.29 -9.71
N TYR A 92 -5.82 -15.34 -10.53
CA TYR A 92 -6.48 -16.58 -10.15
C TYR A 92 -5.57 -17.77 -10.51
N GLU A 93 -5.32 -18.64 -9.54
CA GLU A 93 -4.39 -19.78 -9.64
C GLU A 93 -2.98 -19.43 -10.14
N GLY A 94 -2.52 -18.21 -9.83
CA GLY A 94 -1.22 -17.69 -10.25
C GLY A 94 -1.18 -17.07 -11.64
N TYR A 95 -2.31 -17.02 -12.36
CA TYR A 95 -2.42 -16.35 -13.65
C TYR A 95 -3.16 -15.01 -13.50
N ALA A 96 -2.57 -13.94 -14.03
CA ALA A 96 -3.27 -12.66 -14.17
C ALA A 96 -4.35 -12.79 -15.24
N LEU A 97 -5.54 -12.23 -15.00
CA LEU A 97 -6.67 -12.24 -15.93
C LEU A 97 -6.66 -10.97 -16.79
N PRO A 98 -6.11 -10.98 -18.02
CA PRO A 98 -5.77 -9.74 -18.73
C PRO A 98 -7.00 -8.91 -19.13
N HIS A 99 -8.12 -9.57 -19.41
CA HIS A 99 -9.39 -8.93 -19.77
C HIS A 99 -10.02 -8.14 -18.61
N ALA A 100 -9.61 -8.43 -17.38
CA ALA A 100 -10.11 -7.82 -16.16
C ALA A 100 -9.08 -6.88 -15.50
N ILE A 101 -7.92 -6.67 -16.13
CA ILE A 101 -6.95 -5.66 -15.69
C ILE A 101 -7.51 -4.27 -16.02
N LEU A 102 -7.57 -3.39 -15.01
CA LEU A 102 -7.88 -1.99 -15.22
C LEU A 102 -6.68 -1.13 -14.83
N ARG A 103 -6.50 -0.07 -15.59
CA ARG A 103 -5.49 0.94 -15.37
C ARG A 103 -6.18 2.25 -15.05
N LEU A 104 -5.73 2.90 -14.00
CA LEU A 104 -6.15 4.22 -13.59
C LEU A 104 -4.89 5.11 -13.58
N ASP A 105 -4.88 6.13 -14.44
CA ASP A 105 -3.79 7.13 -14.51
C ASP A 105 -3.92 8.15 -13.38
N LEU A 106 -4.01 7.65 -12.15
CA LEU A 106 -4.06 8.42 -10.91
C LEU A 106 -3.18 7.70 -9.90
N ALA A 107 -2.21 8.41 -9.34
CA ALA A 107 -1.19 7.79 -8.52
C ALA A 107 -0.52 8.77 -7.54
N GLY A 108 0.60 8.34 -6.93
CA GLY A 108 1.30 9.10 -5.89
C GLY A 108 1.72 10.51 -6.32
N ARG A 109 2.08 10.71 -7.59
CA ARG A 109 2.46 12.01 -8.15
C ARG A 109 1.29 12.99 -8.18
N ASP A 110 0.13 12.55 -8.65
CA ASP A 110 -1.08 13.37 -8.72
C ASP A 110 -1.54 13.78 -7.32
N LEU A 111 -1.35 12.91 -6.32
CA LEU A 111 -1.61 13.23 -4.92
C LEU A 111 -0.69 14.32 -4.38
N THR A 112 0.62 14.26 -4.71
CA THR A 112 1.56 15.32 -4.34
C THR A 112 1.18 16.65 -4.98
N ASP A 113 0.75 16.63 -6.24
CA ASP A 113 0.34 17.86 -6.96
C ASP A 113 -0.97 18.43 -6.42
N SER A 114 -1.92 17.57 -6.07
CA SER A 114 -3.15 17.94 -5.36
C SER A 114 -2.83 18.57 -4.00
N LEU A 115 -1.96 17.95 -3.20
CA LEU A 115 -1.57 18.48 -1.90
C LEU A 115 -0.91 19.85 -2.02
N MET A 116 -0.06 20.03 -3.03
CA MET A 116 0.59 21.32 -3.31
C MET A 116 -0.44 22.42 -3.61
N LYS A 117 -1.48 22.10 -4.40
CA LYS A 117 -2.58 23.02 -4.69
C LYS A 117 -3.36 23.41 -3.42
N ILE A 118 -3.72 22.42 -2.60
CA ILE A 118 -4.48 22.68 -1.35
C ILE A 118 -3.64 23.49 -0.35
N LEU A 119 -2.34 23.23 -0.25
CA LEU A 119 -1.43 24.01 0.59
C LEU A 119 -1.28 25.46 0.08
N THR A 120 -1.28 25.66 -1.24
CA THR A 120 -1.26 26.98 -1.86
C THR A 120 -2.54 27.77 -1.54
N GLU A 121 -3.71 27.12 -1.52
CA GLU A 121 -4.98 27.74 -1.09
C GLU A 121 -4.94 28.20 0.37
N ARG A 122 -4.17 27.53 1.23
CA ARG A 122 -3.92 27.93 2.63
C ARG A 122 -2.90 29.07 2.79
N GLY A 123 -2.22 29.46 1.71
CA GLY A 123 -1.19 30.50 1.70
C GLY A 123 0.25 29.99 1.74
N TYR A 124 0.48 28.67 1.64
CA TYR A 124 1.82 28.10 1.53
C TYR A 124 2.16 27.82 0.06
N SER A 125 2.94 28.68 -0.57
CA SER A 125 3.33 28.53 -1.98
C SER A 125 4.59 27.68 -2.12
N PHE A 126 4.44 26.50 -2.72
CA PHE A 126 5.55 25.64 -3.14
C PHE A 126 5.59 25.65 -4.68
N THR A 127 6.66 26.19 -5.27
CA THR A 127 6.75 26.40 -6.73
C THR A 127 7.93 25.69 -7.38
N THR A 128 8.97 25.38 -6.59
CA THR A 128 10.20 24.76 -7.08
C THR A 128 10.13 23.23 -7.04
N THR A 129 10.98 22.58 -7.83
CA THR A 129 11.10 21.11 -7.83
C THR A 129 11.62 20.58 -6.50
N ALA A 130 12.47 21.33 -5.80
CA ALA A 130 12.96 20.96 -4.47
C ALA A 130 11.84 21.01 -3.42
N GLU A 131 10.97 22.02 -3.50
CA GLU A 131 9.80 22.13 -2.63
C GLU A 131 8.76 21.03 -2.87
N ARG A 132 8.65 20.54 -4.12
CA ARG A 132 7.79 19.39 -4.43
C ARG A 132 8.20 18.13 -3.66
N GLU A 133 9.51 17.91 -3.46
CA GLU A 133 10.00 16.80 -2.64
C GLU A 133 9.62 16.96 -1.17
N ILE A 134 9.58 18.20 -0.66
CA ILE A 134 9.08 18.49 0.70
C ILE A 134 7.60 18.14 0.81
N VAL A 135 6.78 18.52 -0.17
CA VAL A 135 5.35 18.18 -0.20
C VAL A 135 5.15 16.66 -0.29
N ARG A 136 6.01 15.95 -1.01
CA ARG A 136 6.01 14.47 -1.06
C ARG A 136 6.32 13.88 0.32
N ASP A 137 7.31 14.40 1.03
CA ASP A 137 7.64 13.95 2.39
C ASP A 137 6.51 14.24 3.40
N ILE A 138 5.87 15.41 3.30
CA ILE A 138 4.68 15.76 4.09
C ILE A 138 3.56 14.75 3.84
N LYS A 139 3.28 14.44 2.56
CA LYS A 139 2.28 13.43 2.18
C LYS A 139 2.61 12.08 2.82
N GLU A 140 3.85 11.61 2.70
CA GLU A 140 4.26 10.30 3.21
C GLU A 140 4.23 10.20 4.75
N LYS A 141 4.52 11.30 5.46
CA LYS A 141 4.57 11.32 6.94
C LYS A 141 3.23 11.63 7.61
N LEU A 142 2.42 12.51 7.02
CA LEU A 142 1.26 13.09 7.69
C LEU A 142 -0.07 12.66 7.11
N ALA A 143 -0.12 12.25 5.84
CA ALA A 143 -1.37 11.91 5.18
C ALA A 143 -1.96 10.61 5.73
N TYR A 144 -3.29 10.55 5.75
CA TYR A 144 -4.04 9.37 6.17
C TYR A 144 -5.39 9.32 5.47
N VAL A 145 -5.94 8.13 5.25
CA VAL A 145 -7.27 7.97 4.67
C VAL A 145 -8.30 8.00 5.79
N ALA A 146 -9.31 8.88 5.69
CA ALA A 146 -10.44 8.89 6.61
C ALA A 146 -11.42 7.76 6.24
N LEU A 147 -12.05 7.13 7.25
CA LEU A 147 -13.09 6.13 7.01
C LEU A 147 -14.39 6.78 6.54
N ASP A 148 -14.74 7.90 7.15
CA ASP A 148 -15.88 8.74 6.79
C ASP A 148 -15.34 10.16 6.54
N TYR A 149 -15.24 10.53 5.27
CA TYR A 149 -14.68 11.81 4.84
C TYR A 149 -15.53 13.00 5.31
N GLU A 150 -16.85 12.90 5.24
CA GLU A 150 -17.75 14.00 5.59
C GLU A 150 -17.73 14.27 7.10
N GLN A 151 -17.75 13.21 7.91
CA GLN A 151 -17.65 13.31 9.36
C GLN A 151 -16.30 13.88 9.81
N GLU A 152 -15.19 13.41 9.21
CA GLU A 152 -13.85 13.90 9.54
C GLU A 152 -13.69 15.38 9.15
N LEU A 153 -14.32 15.81 8.04
CA LEU A 153 -14.30 17.20 7.60
C LEU A 153 -15.05 18.14 8.56
N GLU A 154 -16.20 17.74 9.08
CA GLU A 154 -16.92 18.50 10.11
C GLU A 154 -16.15 18.54 11.44
N THR A 155 -15.47 17.45 11.78
CA THR A 155 -14.61 17.37 12.96
C THR A 155 -13.40 18.30 12.82
N ALA A 156 -12.79 18.39 11.63
CA ALA A 156 -11.67 19.28 11.37
C ALA A 156 -12.06 20.78 11.38
N LYS A 157 -13.33 21.12 11.10
CA LYS A 157 -13.84 22.49 11.23
C LYS A 157 -14.06 22.89 12.69
N SER A 158 -14.46 21.93 13.53
CA SER A 158 -14.85 22.17 14.92
C SER A 158 -13.73 21.91 15.92
N SER A 159 -12.71 21.15 15.55
CA SER A 159 -11.61 20.74 16.43
C SER A 159 -10.24 20.85 15.76
N SER A 160 -9.22 21.16 16.55
CA SER A 160 -7.82 21.22 16.12
C SER A 160 -7.08 19.88 16.31
N SER A 161 -7.79 18.80 16.65
CA SER A 161 -7.19 17.47 16.90
C SER A 161 -6.51 16.88 15.66
N VAL A 162 -6.96 17.29 14.47
CA VAL A 162 -6.43 16.86 13.17
C VAL A 162 -5.16 17.63 12.80
N GLU A 163 -4.94 18.80 13.39
CA GLU A 163 -3.80 19.66 13.06
C GLU A 163 -2.48 19.05 13.57
N LYS A 164 -1.49 19.02 12.68
CA LYS A 164 -0.11 18.64 13.01
C LYS A 164 0.85 19.67 12.48
N SER A 165 1.89 19.96 13.27
CA SER A 165 3.02 20.76 12.84
C SER A 165 4.02 19.93 12.04
N TYR A 166 4.63 20.57 11.05
CA TYR A 166 5.71 20.03 10.23
C TYR A 166 6.82 21.08 10.15
N GLU A 167 8.07 20.66 10.36
CA GLU A 167 9.24 21.54 10.27
C GLU A 167 9.84 21.48 8.88
N LEU A 168 9.88 22.61 8.19
CA LEU A 168 10.53 22.78 6.91
C LEU A 168 12.07 22.76 7.08
N PRO A 169 12.84 22.47 6.02
CA PRO A 169 14.30 22.43 6.09
C PRO A 169 14.99 23.76 6.48
N ASP A 170 14.27 24.88 6.37
CA ASP A 170 14.71 26.21 6.79
C ASP A 170 14.44 26.50 8.29
N GLY A 171 13.82 25.56 9.00
CA GLY A 171 13.41 25.68 10.39
C GLY A 171 12.03 26.31 10.59
N GLN A 172 11.32 26.68 9.51
CA GLN A 172 9.96 27.20 9.61
C GLN A 172 8.98 26.06 9.92
N VAL A 173 8.13 26.26 10.93
CA VAL A 173 7.09 25.30 11.28
C VAL A 173 5.78 25.68 10.58
N ILE A 174 5.23 24.76 9.79
CA ILE A 174 3.92 24.88 9.14
C ILE A 174 2.90 23.97 9.82
N THR A 175 1.63 24.37 9.81
CA THR A 175 0.54 23.56 10.38
C THR A 175 -0.31 22.98 9.26
N ILE A 176 -0.42 21.64 9.23
CA ILE A 176 -1.24 20.89 8.27
C ILE A 176 -2.42 20.29 9.03
N GLY A 177 -3.64 20.62 8.61
CA GLY A 177 -4.89 20.16 9.21
C GLY A 177 -5.63 19.21 8.27
N ALA A 178 -6.76 19.67 7.72
CA ALA A 178 -7.64 18.85 6.90
C ALA A 178 -6.98 18.34 5.60
N GLU A 179 -5.91 18.98 5.14
CA GLU A 179 -5.17 18.58 3.93
C GLU A 179 -4.62 17.16 4.03
N ARG A 180 -4.37 16.69 5.26
CA ARG A 180 -3.84 15.36 5.57
C ARG A 180 -4.74 14.23 5.07
N PHE A 181 -6.05 14.39 5.17
CA PHE A 181 -7.02 13.39 4.70
C PHE A 181 -7.72 13.78 3.39
N ARG A 182 -7.77 15.07 3.06
CA ARG A 182 -8.29 15.54 1.76
C ARG A 182 -7.42 15.13 0.58
N CYS A 183 -6.09 15.10 0.75
CA CYS A 183 -5.17 14.67 -0.30
C CYS A 183 -5.44 13.22 -0.77
N PRO A 184 -5.42 12.19 0.11
CA PRO A 184 -5.65 10.82 -0.32
C PRO A 184 -7.10 10.53 -0.74
N GLU A 185 -8.07 11.37 -0.36
CA GLU A 185 -9.47 11.26 -0.83
C GLU A 185 -9.56 11.32 -2.36
N VAL A 186 -8.63 11.99 -3.04
CA VAL A 186 -8.56 12.05 -4.51
C VAL A 186 -8.52 10.65 -5.13
N LEU A 187 -7.94 9.64 -4.46
CA LEU A 187 -7.94 8.26 -4.94
C LEU A 187 -9.35 7.67 -5.03
N PHE A 188 -10.23 8.08 -4.12
CA PHE A 188 -11.63 7.65 -4.09
C PHE A 188 -12.51 8.57 -4.93
N GLN A 189 -12.21 9.87 -4.95
CA GLN A 189 -12.94 10.89 -5.71
C GLN A 189 -11.99 11.66 -6.64
N PRO A 190 -11.67 11.12 -7.83
CA PRO A 190 -10.79 11.78 -8.80
C PRO A 190 -11.33 13.11 -9.33
N SER A 191 -12.64 13.37 -9.14
CA SER A 191 -13.29 14.63 -9.50
C SER A 191 -12.68 15.85 -8.82
N PHE A 192 -12.04 15.70 -7.65
CA PHE A 192 -11.36 16.81 -6.95
C PHE A 192 -10.18 17.40 -7.71
N ILE A 193 -9.54 16.62 -8.58
CA ILE A 193 -8.48 17.10 -9.48
C ILE A 193 -9.00 17.37 -10.90
N GLY A 194 -10.33 17.30 -11.11
CA GLY A 194 -10.97 17.48 -12.41
C GLY A 194 -10.84 16.27 -13.34
N MET A 195 -10.56 15.07 -12.79
CA MET A 195 -10.44 13.85 -13.56
C MET A 195 -11.79 13.12 -13.61
N GLU A 196 -12.29 12.87 -14.82
CA GLU A 196 -13.48 12.03 -15.06
C GLU A 196 -13.09 10.55 -15.10
N ALA A 197 -12.70 10.00 -13.95
CA ALA A 197 -12.37 8.60 -13.80
C ALA A 197 -13.00 8.01 -12.53
N PRO A 198 -13.32 6.71 -12.52
CA PRO A 198 -13.76 6.03 -11.31
C PRO A 198 -12.65 6.00 -10.27
N GLY A 199 -13.02 6.10 -8.99
CA GLY A 199 -12.07 5.93 -7.89
C GLY A 199 -11.47 4.52 -7.84
N ILE A 200 -10.47 4.32 -6.99
CA ILE A 200 -9.81 3.02 -6.78
C ILE A 200 -10.78 1.92 -6.35
N HIS A 201 -11.82 2.27 -5.59
CA HIS A 201 -12.80 1.35 -5.03
C HIS A 201 -13.77 0.86 -6.11
N GLU A 202 -14.27 1.77 -6.94
CA GLU A 202 -15.06 1.44 -8.12
C GLU A 202 -14.25 0.69 -9.17
N THR A 203 -13.01 1.11 -9.42
CA THR A 203 -12.09 0.41 -10.33
C THR A 203 -11.85 -1.02 -9.84
N THR A 204 -11.71 -1.21 -8.53
CA THR A 204 -11.58 -2.53 -7.93
C THR A 204 -12.82 -3.39 -8.16
N TYR A 205 -13.98 -2.83 -7.85
CA TYR A 205 -15.28 -3.49 -8.07
C TYR A 205 -15.51 -3.87 -9.54
N ASN A 206 -15.26 -2.94 -10.47
CA ASN A 206 -15.47 -3.13 -11.90
C ASN A 206 -14.56 -4.23 -12.47
N SER A 207 -13.32 -4.29 -12.01
CA SER A 207 -12.37 -5.34 -12.40
C SER A 207 -12.81 -6.72 -11.90
N ILE A 208 -13.30 -6.84 -10.66
CA ILE A 208 -13.88 -8.09 -10.14
C ILE A 208 -15.15 -8.47 -10.91
N MET A 209 -15.98 -7.50 -11.27
CA MET A 209 -17.22 -7.74 -12.05
C MET A 209 -16.96 -8.16 -13.50
N LYS A 210 -15.77 -7.87 -14.06
CA LYS A 210 -15.31 -8.40 -15.34
C LYS A 210 -14.86 -9.87 -15.27
N CYS A 211 -14.59 -10.39 -14.08
CA CYS A 211 -14.19 -11.77 -13.87
C CYS A 211 -15.41 -12.71 -13.84
N ASP A 212 -15.15 -14.01 -14.06
CA ASP A 212 -16.18 -15.05 -13.98
C ASP A 212 -16.82 -15.11 -12.57
N VAL A 213 -18.13 -15.35 -12.53
CA VAL A 213 -18.93 -15.31 -11.29
C VAL A 213 -18.37 -16.23 -10.21
N ASP A 214 -17.86 -17.40 -10.62
CA ASP A 214 -17.37 -18.44 -9.71
C ASP A 214 -16.13 -18.00 -8.92
N ILE A 215 -15.31 -17.10 -9.46
CA ILE A 215 -14.07 -16.65 -8.83
C ILE A 215 -14.22 -15.33 -8.05
N ARG A 216 -15.34 -14.61 -8.22
CA ARG A 216 -15.53 -13.28 -7.58
C ARG A 216 -15.48 -13.34 -6.07
N LYS A 217 -16.09 -14.38 -5.48
CA LYS A 217 -16.11 -14.56 -4.02
C LYS A 217 -14.70 -14.68 -3.46
N ASP A 218 -13.84 -15.43 -4.16
CA ASP A 218 -12.46 -15.63 -3.75
C ASP A 218 -11.62 -14.37 -3.96
N LEU A 219 -11.88 -13.60 -5.03
CA LEU A 219 -11.23 -12.31 -5.26
C LEU A 219 -11.60 -11.26 -4.19
N TYR A 220 -12.88 -11.17 -3.81
CA TYR A 220 -13.33 -10.28 -2.72
C TYR A 220 -12.71 -10.66 -1.37
N GLY A 221 -12.54 -11.96 -1.11
CA GLY A 221 -11.92 -12.44 0.12
C GLY A 221 -10.41 -12.15 0.22
N ASN A 222 -9.76 -11.83 -0.91
CA ASN A 222 -8.30 -11.78 -1.03
C ASN A 222 -7.80 -10.52 -1.75
N ILE A 223 -8.30 -9.36 -1.33
CA ILE A 223 -7.81 -8.06 -1.80
C ILE A 223 -6.48 -7.73 -1.12
N CYS A 224 -5.41 -7.69 -1.90
CA CYS A 224 -4.09 -7.24 -1.54
C CYS A 224 -3.87 -5.85 -2.12
N ALA A 225 -3.83 -4.83 -1.27
CA ALA A 225 -3.45 -3.49 -1.69
C ALA A 225 -1.97 -3.27 -1.39
N GLN A 226 -1.21 -2.85 -2.41
CA GLN A 226 0.17 -2.41 -2.25
C GLN A 226 0.26 -0.94 -2.62
N TRP A 227 0.40 -0.12 -1.58
CA TRP A 227 0.51 1.34 -1.69
C TRP A 227 1.98 1.73 -1.70
N TRP A 228 2.39 2.62 -2.60
CA TRP A 228 3.70 3.29 -2.52
C TRP A 228 3.87 4.07 -1.21
N LEU A 229 2.76 4.46 -0.57
CA LEU A 229 2.74 4.97 0.79
C LEU A 229 3.06 3.84 1.80
N ASN A 230 4.31 3.39 1.84
CA ASN A 230 4.80 2.35 2.76
C ASN A 230 4.68 2.72 4.26
N HIS A 231 4.16 3.91 4.59
CA HIS A 231 4.12 4.48 5.93
C HIS A 231 2.77 5.06 6.37
N VAL A 232 1.63 4.70 5.75
CA VAL A 232 0.32 4.99 6.37
C VAL A 232 0.01 3.86 7.36
N PRO A 233 0.12 4.10 8.68
CA PRO A 233 -0.39 3.13 9.64
C PRO A 233 -1.92 3.12 9.49
N TRP A 234 -2.54 1.93 9.51
CA TRP A 234 -3.99 1.70 9.66
C TRP A 234 -4.82 1.26 8.45
N TYR A 235 -4.26 0.89 7.29
CA TYR A 235 -5.06 0.13 6.31
C TYR A 235 -4.89 -1.39 6.54
N ARG A 236 -5.71 -1.94 7.43
CA ARG A 236 -6.00 -3.37 7.59
C ARG A 236 -7.48 -3.59 7.80
#